data_AF-A0A9D1C1Z3-F1
#
_entry.id   AF-A0A9D1C1Z3-F1
#
_cell.length_a   1.000
_cell.length_b   1.000
_cell.length_c   1.000
_cell.angle_alpha   90.00
_cell.angle_beta   90.00
_cell.angle_gamma   90.00
#
_symmetry.space_group_name_H-M   'P 1'
#
loop_
_entity.id
_entity.type
_entity.pdbx_description
1 polymer ?
#
loop_
_entity_poly.entity_id
_entity_poly.type
_entity_poly.pdbx_seq_one_letter_code
_entity_poly.pdbx_strand_id
1 'polypeptide(L)'
;MKRKLPVTLLLIISIFALPACAALQLNTSDIRVIERNDTDGTSAQDKDKITENGSQKSDLDDKSDVLQADTEEYIRSIIEKRANDVLTAIKDFDMEKLAEFIHPDKGVRFSPYGFVDVDNDLVFTADEVKNLASDSKIYLWGHYDGSGDPIGLSFQDYYRKFIYDVDFINAEKTGYNQVLGHGNALNNSFEVYKNSIIVEYHFSGIDPKYEGMDWRSLRLAFEKKNDVWYLVGIIHDQWTI
;
A
#
# COMPACT_ATOMS: atom_id res chain seq x y z
N MET A 1 16.13 -73.31 -14.85
CA MET A 1 15.40 -73.10 -16.13
C MET A 1 15.17 -71.61 -16.30
N LYS A 2 15.61 -71.06 -17.44
CA LYS A 2 15.06 -69.93 -18.24
C LYS A 2 14.45 -68.72 -17.50
N ARG A 3 14.71 -67.45 -17.84
CA ARG A 3 15.66 -66.72 -18.69
C ARG A 3 15.23 -65.24 -18.51
N LYS A 4 16.17 -64.30 -18.57
CA LYS A 4 15.94 -62.85 -18.55
C LYS A 4 15.07 -62.41 -19.73
N LEU A 5 14.30 -61.33 -19.57
CA LEU A 5 14.01 -60.38 -20.66
C LEU A 5 13.72 -58.97 -20.09
N PRO A 6 14.52 -57.94 -20.42
CA PRO A 6 14.16 -56.55 -20.15
C PRO A 6 13.29 -56.00 -21.28
N VAL A 7 12.24 -55.27 -20.92
CA VAL A 7 11.39 -54.52 -21.87
C VAL A 7 12.08 -53.18 -22.16
N THR A 8 12.69 -53.08 -23.33
CA THR A 8 13.14 -51.82 -23.92
C THR A 8 11.92 -51.06 -24.45
N LEU A 9 11.59 -49.92 -23.83
CA LEU A 9 10.62 -48.98 -24.37
C LEU A 9 11.37 -47.87 -25.10
N LEU A 10 11.42 -47.97 -26.43
CA LEU A 10 11.73 -46.86 -27.31
C LEU A 10 10.49 -45.96 -27.37
N LEU A 11 10.65 -44.69 -27.00
CA LEU A 11 9.65 -43.65 -27.30
C LEU A 11 10.35 -42.53 -28.08
N ILE A 12 9.69 -42.16 -29.17
CA ILE A 12 10.22 -41.48 -30.34
C ILE A 12 9.46 -40.14 -30.44
N ILE A 13 10.16 -39.07 -30.83
CA ILE A 13 9.63 -37.80 -31.42
C ILE A 13 8.92 -36.91 -30.36
N SER A 14 9.13 -35.61 -30.21
CA SER A 14 9.22 -34.57 -31.24
C SER A 14 9.77 -33.28 -30.64
N ILE A 15 10.73 -32.67 -31.32
CA ILE A 15 11.14 -31.29 -31.10
C ILE A 15 10.03 -30.40 -31.68
N PHE A 16 9.26 -29.73 -30.82
CA PHE A 16 8.44 -28.59 -31.22
C PHE A 16 9.22 -27.32 -30.90
N ALA A 17 9.86 -26.75 -31.92
CA ALA A 17 10.28 -25.35 -31.89
C ALA A 17 9.01 -24.49 -32.05
N LEU A 18 8.61 -23.77 -31.00
CA LEU A 18 7.58 -22.75 -31.11
C LEU A 18 8.21 -21.47 -31.71
N PRO A 19 7.56 -20.87 -32.72
CA PRO A 19 8.03 -19.62 -33.31
C PRO A 19 7.90 -18.48 -32.29
N ALA A 20 8.96 -17.67 -32.22
CA ALA A 20 9.01 -16.41 -31.50
C ALA A 20 7.82 -15.53 -31.92
N CYS A 21 6.97 -15.19 -30.95
CA CYS A 21 5.93 -14.20 -31.16
C CYS A 21 6.60 -12.83 -31.30
N ALA A 22 6.30 -12.19 -32.43
CA ALA A 22 6.84 -10.92 -32.85
C ALA A 22 6.57 -9.81 -31.82
N ALA A 23 7.60 -9.01 -31.57
CA ALA A 23 7.49 -7.74 -30.87
C ALA A 23 6.53 -6.82 -31.65
N LEU A 24 5.46 -6.39 -31.00
CA LEU A 24 4.63 -5.28 -31.48
C LEU A 24 5.46 -3.99 -31.38
N GLN A 25 5.90 -3.46 -32.52
CA GLN A 25 6.44 -2.12 -32.58
C GLN A 25 5.30 -1.10 -32.49
N LEU A 26 5.36 -0.23 -31.48
CA LEU A 26 4.52 0.95 -31.39
C LEU A 26 5.04 1.98 -32.41
N ASN A 27 4.19 2.30 -33.40
CA ASN A 27 4.47 3.28 -34.43
C ASN A 27 4.40 4.70 -33.84
N THR A 28 5.55 5.35 -33.68
CA THR A 28 5.71 6.72 -33.17
C THR A 28 5.77 7.70 -34.34
N SER A 29 4.63 7.98 -34.97
CA SER A 29 4.55 8.95 -36.07
C SER A 29 3.67 10.18 -35.84
N ASP A 30 3.08 10.38 -34.64
CA ASP A 30 2.29 11.58 -34.35
C ASP A 30 2.66 12.26 -33.02
N ILE A 31 3.94 12.59 -32.83
CA ILE A 31 4.34 13.57 -31.79
C ILE A 31 4.62 14.89 -32.49
N ARG A 32 3.64 15.79 -32.49
CA ARG A 32 3.86 17.20 -32.82
C ARG A 32 4.33 17.93 -31.56
N VAL A 33 5.62 18.27 -31.53
CA VAL A 33 6.21 19.16 -30.53
C VAL A 33 5.65 20.56 -30.76
N ILE A 34 5.02 21.16 -29.74
CA ILE A 34 4.58 22.57 -29.76
C ILE A 34 5.62 23.38 -28.98
N GLU A 35 6.38 24.22 -29.70
CA GLU A 35 7.21 25.27 -29.12
C GLU A 35 6.34 26.40 -28.56
N ARG A 36 6.66 26.89 -27.35
CA ARG A 36 6.14 28.15 -26.81
C ARG A 36 7.02 29.29 -27.28
N ASN A 37 6.39 30.33 -27.85
CA ASN A 37 6.99 31.66 -27.94
C ASN A 37 6.04 32.68 -27.31
N ASP A 38 6.58 33.38 -26.32
CA ASP A 38 5.99 34.55 -25.67
C ASP A 38 6.04 35.75 -26.61
N THR A 39 4.99 36.57 -26.62
CA THR A 39 5.16 38.03 -26.78
C THR A 39 3.98 38.82 -26.23
N ASP A 40 4.34 39.77 -25.40
CA ASP A 40 3.59 40.81 -24.70
C ASP A 40 3.22 41.98 -25.64
N GLY A 41 2.17 42.76 -25.32
CA GLY A 41 1.95 44.07 -25.95
C GLY A 41 0.51 44.62 -26.17
N THR A 42 -0.11 45.12 -25.09
CA THR A 42 -0.70 46.49 -24.95
C THR A 42 -2.05 46.95 -25.61
N SER A 43 -3.02 47.23 -24.70
CA SER A 43 -4.05 48.33 -24.63
C SER A 43 -5.20 48.43 -25.65
N ALA A 44 -6.44 48.88 -25.37
CA ALA A 44 -7.21 49.32 -24.18
C ALA A 44 -8.70 49.59 -24.56
N GLN A 45 -9.62 49.50 -23.57
CA GLN A 45 -10.97 50.12 -23.42
C GLN A 45 -12.14 49.67 -24.37
N ASP A 46 -13.44 49.57 -24.02
CA ASP A 46 -14.30 49.99 -22.89
C ASP A 46 -15.62 49.14 -22.84
N LYS A 47 -16.20 49.02 -21.63
CA LYS A 47 -17.59 48.73 -21.13
C LYS A 47 -18.68 47.86 -21.83
N ASP A 48 -19.31 47.10 -20.92
CA ASP A 48 -20.76 46.88 -20.66
C ASP A 48 -21.40 45.47 -20.90
N LYS A 49 -21.54 44.73 -19.77
CA LYS A 49 -22.78 44.22 -19.14
C LYS A 49 -23.64 43.08 -19.77
N ILE A 50 -23.57 41.89 -19.09
CA ILE A 50 -24.57 40.80 -18.86
C ILE A 50 -25.02 40.03 -20.13
N THR A 51 -24.98 38.69 -20.30
CA THR A 51 -25.37 37.54 -19.47
C THR A 51 -24.89 36.27 -20.17
N GLU A 52 -24.90 35.14 -19.43
CA GLU A 52 -24.78 33.76 -19.92
C GLU A 52 -23.44 33.38 -20.54
N ASN A 53 -22.61 32.69 -19.75
CA ASN A 53 -21.64 31.77 -20.31
C ASN A 53 -21.96 30.39 -19.75
N GLY A 54 -22.71 29.62 -20.53
CA GLY A 54 -22.71 28.18 -20.41
C GLY A 54 -21.25 27.74 -20.56
N SER A 55 -20.71 27.17 -19.49
CA SER A 55 -19.40 26.54 -19.51
C SER A 55 -19.45 25.39 -20.51
N GLN A 56 -19.07 25.65 -21.75
CA GLN A 56 -18.66 24.61 -22.68
C GLN A 56 -17.41 23.96 -22.07
N LYS A 57 -17.62 22.88 -21.30
CA LYS A 57 -16.56 21.95 -20.93
C LYS A 57 -15.96 21.49 -22.24
N SER A 58 -14.70 21.83 -22.47
CA SER A 58 -14.03 21.50 -23.71
C SER A 58 -13.76 19.99 -23.74
N ASP A 59 -13.90 19.34 -24.90
CA ASP A 59 -13.67 17.90 -25.07
C ASP A 59 -12.25 17.44 -24.62
N LEU A 60 -11.33 18.40 -24.42
CA LEU A 60 -9.98 18.17 -23.91
C LEU A 60 -9.93 18.02 -22.39
N ASP A 61 -10.77 18.75 -21.65
CA ASP A 61 -10.88 18.64 -20.19
C ASP A 61 -11.55 17.32 -19.80
N ASP A 62 -12.56 16.88 -20.56
CA ASP A 62 -13.17 15.56 -20.40
C ASP A 62 -12.18 14.42 -20.67
N LYS A 63 -11.27 14.58 -21.64
CA LYS A 63 -10.28 13.56 -21.95
C LYS A 63 -9.14 13.50 -20.92
N SER A 64 -8.72 14.63 -20.35
CA SER A 64 -7.73 14.63 -19.26
C SER A 64 -8.30 14.06 -17.96
N ASP A 65 -9.55 14.39 -17.62
CA ASP A 65 -10.23 13.85 -16.44
C ASP A 65 -10.38 12.32 -16.53
N VAL A 66 -10.75 11.81 -17.71
CA VAL A 66 -10.88 10.37 -17.95
C VAL A 66 -9.51 9.67 -17.90
N LEU A 67 -8.47 10.23 -18.52
CA LEU A 67 -7.12 9.65 -18.46
C LEU A 67 -6.53 9.66 -17.04
N GLN A 68 -6.84 10.69 -16.26
CA GLN A 68 -6.41 10.80 -14.87
C GLN A 68 -7.18 9.80 -13.98
N ALA A 69 -8.49 9.66 -14.16
CA ALA A 69 -9.31 8.67 -13.48
C ALA A 69 -8.87 7.23 -13.80
N ASP A 70 -8.62 6.92 -15.07
CA ASP A 70 -8.10 5.61 -15.51
C ASP A 70 -6.72 5.32 -14.89
N THR A 71 -5.88 6.34 -14.75
CA THR A 71 -4.55 6.23 -14.11
C THR A 71 -4.67 6.03 -12.59
N GLU A 72 -5.59 6.73 -11.93
CA GLU A 72 -5.85 6.58 -10.50
C GLU A 72 -6.48 5.23 -10.16
N GLU A 73 -7.44 4.76 -10.96
CA GLU A 73 -8.04 3.42 -10.83
C GLU A 73 -7.00 2.32 -11.08
N TYR A 74 -6.14 2.50 -12.08
CA TYR A 74 -5.04 1.56 -12.33
C TYR A 74 -4.02 1.52 -11.19
N ILE A 75 -3.57 2.68 -10.71
CA ILE A 75 -2.66 2.77 -9.55
C ILE A 75 -3.32 2.16 -8.32
N ARG A 76 -4.61 2.45 -8.10
CA ARG A 76 -5.43 1.83 -7.06
C ARG A 76 -5.35 0.31 -7.20
N SER A 77 -5.68 -0.27 -8.35
CA SER A 77 -5.65 -1.73 -8.55
C SER A 77 -4.31 -2.38 -8.21
N ILE A 78 -3.19 -1.74 -8.57
CA ILE A 78 -1.84 -2.21 -8.23
C ILE A 78 -1.65 -2.21 -6.71
N ILE A 79 -2.02 -1.11 -6.04
CA ILE A 79 -1.85 -1.01 -4.59
C ILE A 79 -2.81 -1.94 -3.84
N GLU A 80 -4.04 -2.15 -4.30
CA GLU A 80 -5.00 -3.08 -3.67
C GLU A 80 -4.42 -4.49 -3.64
N LYS A 81 -3.91 -4.96 -4.80
CA LYS A 81 -3.27 -6.28 -4.88
C LYS A 81 -2.05 -6.35 -3.97
N ARG A 82 -1.17 -5.34 -4.02
CA ARG A 82 0.05 -5.31 -3.21
C ARG A 82 -0.25 -5.32 -1.71
N ALA A 83 -1.26 -4.56 -1.29
CA ALA A 83 -1.67 -4.48 0.10
C ALA A 83 -2.31 -5.78 0.58
N ASN A 84 -3.10 -6.46 -0.26
CA ASN A 84 -3.65 -7.79 0.05
C ASN A 84 -2.55 -8.85 0.19
N ASP A 85 -1.56 -8.87 -0.73
CA ASP A 85 -0.42 -9.78 -0.64
C ASP A 85 0.37 -9.56 0.68
N VAL A 86 0.57 -8.30 1.10
CA VAL A 86 1.21 -7.97 2.39
C VAL A 86 0.34 -8.39 3.57
N LEU A 87 -0.95 -8.06 3.56
CA LEU A 87 -1.84 -8.38 4.68
C LEU A 87 -2.02 -9.89 4.85
N THR A 88 -1.96 -10.65 3.76
CA THR A 88 -1.95 -12.12 3.79
C THR A 88 -0.67 -12.63 4.46
N ALA A 89 0.51 -12.12 4.08
CA ALA A 89 1.77 -12.49 4.72
C ALA A 89 1.78 -12.13 6.22
N ILE A 90 1.20 -10.98 6.58
CA ILE A 90 0.98 -10.59 7.98
C ILE A 90 0.10 -11.63 8.67
N LYS A 91 -1.12 -11.88 8.17
CA LYS A 91 -2.10 -12.83 8.74
C LYS A 91 -1.51 -14.21 8.98
N ASP A 92 -0.78 -14.74 8.00
CA ASP A 92 -0.18 -16.07 8.05
C ASP A 92 1.10 -16.12 8.92
N PHE A 93 1.50 -14.98 9.48
CA PHE A 93 2.73 -14.79 10.25
C PHE A 93 3.99 -15.22 9.46
N ASP A 94 3.96 -15.06 8.14
CA ASP A 94 5.03 -15.41 7.22
C ASP A 94 6.02 -14.24 7.06
N MET A 95 6.98 -14.16 7.99
CA MET A 95 7.95 -13.07 8.02
C MET A 95 8.99 -13.13 6.91
N GLU A 96 9.28 -14.32 6.38
CA GLU A 96 10.13 -14.47 5.19
C GLU A 96 9.44 -13.85 3.99
N LYS A 97 8.14 -14.11 3.80
CA LYS A 97 7.36 -13.52 2.73
C LYS A 97 7.16 -12.02 2.93
N LEU A 98 6.85 -11.57 4.15
CA LEU A 98 6.69 -10.16 4.48
C LEU A 98 7.95 -9.35 4.14
N ALA A 99 9.14 -9.91 4.39
CA ALA A 99 10.43 -9.28 4.09
C ALA A 99 10.59 -8.88 2.62
N GLU A 100 9.99 -9.61 1.68
CA GLU A 100 10.04 -9.29 0.24
C GLU A 100 9.32 -7.98 -0.13
N PHE A 101 8.42 -7.53 0.74
CA PHE A 101 7.66 -6.29 0.54
C PHE A 101 8.32 -5.07 1.17
N ILE A 102 9.34 -5.26 2.03
CA ILE A 102 9.93 -4.18 2.82
C ILE A 102 10.82 -3.30 1.95
N HIS A 103 10.76 -1.98 2.17
CA HIS A 103 11.55 -1.03 1.40
C HIS A 103 13.05 -1.24 1.66
N PRO A 104 13.87 -1.48 0.63
CA PRO A 104 15.26 -1.92 0.80
C PRO A 104 16.15 -0.89 1.52
N ASP A 105 15.87 0.41 1.36
CA ASP A 105 16.69 1.47 1.98
C ASP A 105 16.08 2.06 3.26
N LYS A 106 14.76 1.88 3.46
CA LYS A 106 14.02 2.55 4.54
C LYS A 106 13.58 1.60 5.64
N GLY A 107 13.54 0.30 5.35
CA GLY A 107 12.91 -0.67 6.23
C GLY A 107 11.40 -0.45 6.35
N VAL A 108 10.83 -1.00 7.40
CA VAL A 108 9.44 -0.80 7.81
C VAL A 108 9.39 -0.34 9.26
N ARG A 109 8.66 0.74 9.50
CA ARG A 109 8.36 1.25 10.84
C ARG A 109 7.13 0.57 11.43
N PHE A 110 7.17 0.28 12.72
CA PHE A 110 6.03 -0.24 13.47
C PHE A 110 5.58 0.80 14.49
N SER A 111 4.33 1.24 14.38
CA SER A 111 3.72 2.23 15.28
C SER A 111 2.54 1.57 16.03
N PRO A 112 2.56 1.51 17.37
CA PRO A 112 1.51 0.85 18.16
C PRO A 112 0.17 1.60 18.20
N TYR A 113 0.15 2.86 17.76
CA TYR A 113 -1.01 3.74 17.75
C TYR A 113 -1.00 4.65 16.52
N GLY A 114 -2.12 5.37 16.29
CA GLY A 114 -2.30 6.20 15.10
C GLY A 114 -1.30 7.35 14.94
N PHE A 115 -0.62 7.76 16.03
CA PHE A 115 0.47 8.71 15.99
C PHE A 115 1.80 8.00 15.72
N VAL A 116 2.43 8.36 14.61
CA VAL A 116 3.73 7.83 14.19
C VAL A 116 4.83 8.65 14.85
N ASP A 117 5.58 8.03 15.74
CA ASP A 117 6.73 8.63 16.42
C ASP A 117 8.00 8.32 15.60
N VAL A 118 8.40 9.28 14.76
CA VAL A 118 9.54 9.10 13.83
C VAL A 118 10.86 8.86 14.58
N ASP A 119 10.98 9.39 15.80
CA ASP A 119 12.20 9.34 16.59
C ASP A 119 12.31 8.05 17.41
N ASN A 120 11.19 7.51 17.91
CA ASN A 120 11.18 6.38 18.84
C ASN A 120 10.58 5.09 18.28
N ASP A 121 9.70 5.14 17.27
CA ASP A 121 9.14 3.91 16.68
C ASP A 121 10.24 3.08 16.03
N LEU A 122 10.15 1.77 16.21
CA LEU A 122 11.17 0.84 15.72
C LEU A 122 11.04 0.64 14.22
N VAL A 123 12.20 0.69 13.54
CA VAL A 123 12.33 0.45 12.11
C VAL A 123 13.20 -0.78 11.89
N PHE A 124 12.71 -1.72 11.10
CA PHE A 124 13.44 -2.94 10.76
C PHE A 124 13.69 -3.03 9.27
N THR A 125 14.89 -3.45 8.90
CA THR A 125 15.26 -3.78 7.52
C THR A 125 14.57 -5.05 7.05
N ALA A 126 14.56 -5.29 5.73
CA ALA A 126 14.02 -6.52 5.16
C ALA A 126 14.66 -7.77 5.75
N ASP A 127 15.98 -7.77 5.95
CA ASP A 127 16.70 -8.92 6.52
C ASP A 127 16.42 -9.12 8.01
N GLU A 128 16.23 -8.05 8.78
CA GLU A 128 15.79 -8.17 10.17
C GLU A 128 14.37 -8.74 10.26
N VAL A 129 13.45 -8.28 9.41
CA VAL A 129 12.05 -8.77 9.37
C VAL A 129 11.99 -10.29 9.20
N LYS A 130 12.81 -10.89 8.33
CA LYS A 130 12.86 -12.36 8.14
C LYS A 130 13.05 -13.13 9.46
N ASN A 131 13.80 -12.54 10.39
CA ASN A 131 14.21 -13.21 11.62
C ASN A 131 13.27 -12.92 12.81
N LEU A 132 12.40 -11.91 12.70
CA LEU A 132 11.52 -11.45 13.80
C LEU A 132 10.60 -12.53 14.35
N ALA A 133 10.15 -13.49 13.51
CA ALA A 133 9.30 -14.60 13.94
C ALA A 133 9.96 -15.50 15.00
N SER A 134 11.30 -15.59 14.96
CA SER A 134 12.11 -16.45 15.85
C SER A 134 12.87 -15.66 16.92
N ASP A 135 12.81 -14.33 16.87
CA ASP A 135 13.51 -13.48 17.80
C ASP A 135 12.79 -13.44 19.16
N SER A 136 13.55 -13.75 20.21
CA SER A 136 13.07 -13.74 21.60
C SER A 136 13.39 -12.43 22.34
N LYS A 137 14.06 -11.48 21.67
CA LYS A 137 14.38 -10.17 22.23
C LYS A 137 13.11 -9.42 22.60
N ILE A 138 13.13 -8.81 23.78
CA ILE A 138 12.13 -7.84 24.20
C ILE A 138 12.53 -6.46 23.69
N TYR A 139 11.62 -5.82 22.99
CA TYR A 139 11.77 -4.47 22.47
C TYR A 139 10.88 -3.51 23.26
N LEU A 140 11.31 -2.26 23.36
CA LEU A 140 10.46 -1.17 23.82
C LEU A 140 9.77 -0.58 22.58
N TRP A 141 8.49 -0.87 22.41
CA TRP A 141 7.71 -0.45 21.24
C TRP A 141 7.04 0.93 21.41
N GLY A 142 7.21 1.57 22.58
CA GLY A 142 6.51 2.79 22.96
C GLY A 142 5.91 2.66 24.35
N HIS A 143 4.82 3.38 24.60
CA HIS A 143 4.11 3.39 25.88
C HIS A 143 2.61 3.21 25.64
N TYR A 144 1.93 2.50 26.55
CA TYR A 144 0.49 2.30 26.47
C TYR A 144 -0.25 3.63 26.62
N ASP A 145 -1.19 3.90 25.72
CA ASP A 145 -2.09 5.05 25.88
C ASP A 145 -2.95 4.90 27.15
N GLY A 146 -3.22 6.00 27.83
CA GLY A 146 -3.90 6.05 29.13
C GLY A 146 -3.01 5.77 30.34
N SER A 147 -2.30 4.63 30.40
CA SER A 147 -1.45 4.31 31.57
C SER A 147 -0.05 4.92 31.52
N GLY A 148 0.51 5.08 30.32
CA GLY A 148 1.89 5.52 30.10
C GLY A 148 2.96 4.46 30.39
N ASP A 149 2.56 3.22 30.71
CA ASP A 149 3.52 2.14 30.97
C ASP A 149 4.26 1.73 29.70
N PRO A 150 5.53 1.30 29.79
CA PRO A 150 6.30 0.87 28.62
C PRO A 150 5.71 -0.38 27.96
N ILE A 151 5.64 -0.38 26.63
CA ILE A 151 5.28 -1.55 25.81
C ILE A 151 6.54 -2.39 25.60
N GLY A 152 6.95 -3.13 26.63
CA GLY A 152 8.07 -4.06 26.58
C GLY A 152 7.61 -5.45 26.11
N LEU A 153 7.66 -5.73 24.80
CA LEU A 153 7.15 -6.98 24.22
C LEU A 153 8.17 -7.65 23.29
N SER A 154 8.09 -8.98 23.18
CA SER A 154 8.67 -9.70 22.05
C SER A 154 7.96 -9.29 20.75
N PHE A 155 8.58 -9.49 19.59
CA PHE A 155 7.89 -9.22 18.33
C PHE A 155 6.60 -10.05 18.19
N GLN A 156 6.63 -11.32 18.59
CA GLN A 156 5.47 -12.20 18.49
C GLN A 156 4.27 -11.71 19.33
N ASP A 157 4.54 -11.17 20.52
CA ASP A 157 3.51 -10.62 21.39
C ASP A 157 3.04 -9.24 20.93
N TYR A 158 3.95 -8.42 20.39
CA TYR A 158 3.60 -7.17 19.73
C TYR A 158 2.69 -7.42 18.52
N TYR A 159 3.03 -8.39 17.66
CA TYR A 159 2.24 -8.78 16.50
C TYR A 159 0.79 -9.13 16.88
N ARG A 160 0.61 -9.99 17.89
CA ARG A 160 -0.72 -10.40 18.37
C ARG A 160 -1.53 -9.26 18.96
N LYS A 161 -0.87 -8.20 19.44
CA LYS A 161 -1.51 -7.10 20.17
C LYS A 161 -1.76 -5.85 19.32
N PHE A 162 -0.89 -5.58 18.34
CA PHE A 162 -0.85 -4.32 17.60
C PHE A 162 -0.70 -4.50 16.08
N ILE A 163 -0.58 -5.72 15.54
CA ILE A 163 -0.52 -5.91 14.09
C ILE A 163 -1.71 -6.71 13.58
N TYR A 164 -2.03 -7.82 14.23
CA TYR A 164 -3.11 -8.71 13.82
C TYR A 164 -3.90 -9.21 15.03
N ASP A 165 -4.45 -8.27 15.80
CA ASP A 165 -5.31 -8.54 16.96
C ASP A 165 -6.74 -8.91 16.54
N VAL A 166 -7.15 -8.52 15.33
CA VAL A 166 -8.43 -8.88 14.68
C VAL A 166 -8.21 -9.32 13.23
N ASP A 167 -9.23 -9.91 12.60
CA ASP A 167 -9.13 -10.50 11.27
C ASP A 167 -9.18 -9.46 10.14
N PHE A 168 -8.18 -8.57 10.09
CA PHE A 168 -8.12 -7.43 9.16
C PHE A 168 -8.24 -7.80 7.67
N ILE A 169 -7.88 -9.04 7.27
CA ILE A 169 -8.09 -9.49 5.88
C ILE A 169 -9.57 -9.46 5.47
N ASN A 170 -10.47 -9.59 6.45
CA ASN A 170 -11.93 -9.54 6.30
C ASN A 170 -12.52 -8.28 6.95
N ALA A 171 -11.77 -7.17 6.96
CA ALA A 171 -12.22 -5.90 7.50
C ALA A 171 -13.56 -5.42 6.91
N GLU A 172 -14.35 -4.74 7.73
CA GLU A 172 -15.64 -4.17 7.34
C GLU A 172 -15.47 -3.13 6.22
N LYS A 173 -14.41 -2.31 6.32
CA LYS A 173 -14.11 -1.24 5.37
C LYS A 173 -12.62 -1.21 5.06
N THR A 174 -12.31 -0.96 3.79
CA THR A 174 -10.96 -0.69 3.31
C THR A 174 -10.89 0.68 2.67
N GLY A 175 -9.93 1.50 3.10
CA GLY A 175 -9.72 2.85 2.61
C GLY A 175 -8.36 3.02 1.97
N TYR A 176 -8.30 3.82 0.89
CA TYR A 176 -7.05 4.18 0.21
C TYR A 176 -6.87 5.69 0.33
N ASN A 177 -5.76 6.12 0.93
CA ASN A 177 -5.45 7.52 1.20
C ASN A 177 -6.59 8.31 1.88
N GLN A 178 -7.35 7.64 2.73
CA GLN A 178 -8.43 8.24 3.52
C GLN A 178 -8.42 7.65 4.92
N VAL A 179 -8.80 8.47 5.90
CA VAL A 179 -8.98 8.04 7.28
C VAL A 179 -10.39 7.45 7.43
N LEU A 180 -10.49 6.20 7.89
CA LEU A 180 -11.79 5.57 8.17
C LEU A 180 -12.13 5.59 9.66
N GLY A 181 -11.18 5.21 10.51
CA GLY A 181 -11.31 5.28 11.97
C GLY A 181 -11.21 6.71 12.48
N HIS A 182 -12.22 7.16 13.21
CA HIS A 182 -12.23 8.46 13.87
C HIS A 182 -12.20 8.24 15.39
N GLY A 183 -11.16 8.74 16.04
CA GLY A 183 -10.97 8.64 17.48
C GLY A 183 -10.21 9.83 18.06
N ASN A 184 -9.83 9.73 19.32
CA ASN A 184 -9.12 10.79 20.04
C ASN A 184 -7.62 10.85 19.69
N ALA A 185 -7.06 9.75 19.19
CA ALA A 185 -5.64 9.66 18.85
C ALA A 185 -5.31 10.57 17.65
N LEU A 186 -4.25 11.36 17.79
CA LEU A 186 -3.72 12.18 16.71
C LEU A 186 -3.19 11.27 15.59
N ASN A 187 -3.64 11.47 14.36
CA ASN A 187 -3.14 10.77 13.19
C ASN A 187 -2.27 11.72 12.35
N ASN A 188 -0.94 11.55 12.42
CA ASN A 188 0.04 12.28 11.61
C ASN A 188 0.58 11.45 10.43
N SER A 189 -0.01 10.29 10.13
CA SER A 189 0.54 9.35 9.14
C SER A 189 0.68 9.96 7.74
N PHE A 190 -0.26 10.80 7.30
CA PHE A 190 -0.16 11.50 6.02
C PHE A 190 0.94 12.58 6.00
N GLU A 191 1.32 13.11 7.15
CA GLU A 191 2.44 14.04 7.27
C GLU A 191 3.78 13.32 7.30
N VAL A 192 3.85 12.13 7.91
CA VAL A 192 5.08 11.32 7.95
C VAL A 192 5.32 10.63 6.60
N TYR A 193 4.27 10.11 5.97
CA TYR A 193 4.33 9.31 4.74
C TYR A 193 3.82 10.08 3.51
N LYS A 194 4.31 11.31 3.28
CA LYS A 194 3.83 12.24 2.22
C LYS A 194 3.90 11.69 0.80
N ASN A 195 4.79 10.73 0.54
CA ASN A 195 5.02 10.14 -0.78
C ASN A 195 4.46 8.71 -0.88
N SER A 196 3.66 8.30 0.10
CA SER A 196 3.14 6.95 0.19
C SER A 196 1.65 6.89 -0.14
N ILE A 197 1.21 5.71 -0.53
CA ILE A 197 -0.20 5.34 -0.46
C ILE A 197 -0.43 4.60 0.84
N ILE A 198 -1.41 5.04 1.62
CA ILE A 198 -1.82 4.40 2.87
C ILE A 198 -3.11 3.61 2.62
N VAL A 199 -3.09 2.33 2.97
CA VAL A 199 -4.28 1.46 2.94
C VAL A 199 -4.71 1.19 4.38
N GLU A 200 -5.94 1.57 4.73
CA GLU A 200 -6.52 1.35 6.06
C GLU A 200 -7.55 0.22 6.02
N TYR A 201 -7.40 -0.76 6.90
CA TYR A 201 -8.35 -1.85 7.14
C TYR A 201 -9.05 -1.59 8.48
N HIS A 202 -10.35 -1.32 8.45
CA HIS A 202 -11.08 -0.79 9.58
C HIS A 202 -12.28 -1.66 9.99
N PHE A 203 -12.44 -1.83 11.30
CA PHE A 203 -13.66 -2.31 11.96
C PHE A 203 -14.23 -1.19 12.82
N SER A 204 -15.52 -0.86 12.62
CA SER A 204 -16.19 0.20 13.38
C SER A 204 -16.51 -0.17 14.83
N GLY A 205 -16.38 -1.45 15.17
CA GLY A 205 -16.54 -2.04 16.50
C GLY A 205 -16.48 -3.56 16.39
N ILE A 206 -16.14 -4.26 17.47
CA ILE A 206 -15.96 -5.72 17.47
C ILE A 206 -17.06 -6.41 18.28
N ASP A 207 -17.25 -6.01 19.54
CA ASP A 207 -18.28 -6.49 20.45
C ASP A 207 -19.35 -5.40 20.63
N PRO A 208 -20.62 -5.66 20.23
CA PRO A 208 -21.70 -4.68 20.32
C PRO A 208 -21.90 -4.07 21.70
N LYS A 209 -21.50 -4.74 22.79
CA LYS A 209 -21.65 -4.22 24.15
C LYS A 209 -20.79 -2.97 24.43
N TYR A 210 -19.76 -2.74 23.63
CA TYR A 210 -18.90 -1.57 23.75
C TYR A 210 -19.37 -0.40 22.88
N GLU A 211 -20.47 -0.54 22.14
CA GLU A 211 -21.08 0.54 21.35
C GLU A 211 -20.08 1.25 20.40
N GLY A 212 -19.13 0.50 19.84
CA GLY A 212 -18.08 1.02 18.95
C GLY A 212 -16.85 1.58 19.66
N MET A 213 -16.81 1.60 21.01
CA MET A 213 -15.62 1.95 21.80
C MET A 213 -14.56 0.84 21.83
N ASP A 214 -14.56 0.00 20.81
CA ASP A 214 -13.59 -1.06 20.60
C ASP A 214 -13.19 -1.18 19.12
N TRP A 215 -13.43 -0.11 18.33
CA TRP A 215 -13.00 -0.03 16.95
C TRP A 215 -11.50 -0.29 16.81
N ARG A 216 -11.12 -0.82 15.64
CA ARG A 216 -9.73 -1.16 15.28
C ARG A 216 -9.44 -0.75 13.85
N SER A 217 -8.22 -0.27 13.62
CA SER A 217 -7.68 -0.05 12.28
C SER A 217 -6.25 -0.56 12.19
N LEU A 218 -5.90 -1.13 11.04
CA LEU A 218 -4.52 -1.36 10.64
C LEU A 218 -4.25 -0.55 9.38
N ARG A 219 -3.24 0.32 9.40
CA ARG A 219 -2.81 1.10 8.24
C ARG A 219 -1.47 0.59 7.73
N LEU A 220 -1.40 0.30 6.44
CA LEU A 220 -0.19 -0.09 5.74
C LEU A 220 0.24 1.05 4.82
N ALA A 221 1.43 1.59 5.05
CA ALA A 221 1.99 2.67 4.25
C ALA A 221 2.96 2.11 3.19
N PHE A 222 2.73 2.45 1.93
CA PHE A 222 3.51 1.98 0.80
C PHE A 222 4.17 3.11 0.03
N GLU A 223 5.48 3.05 -0.11
CA GLU A 223 6.23 4.03 -0.89
C GLU A 223 6.79 3.40 -2.17
N LYS A 224 6.74 4.16 -3.26
CA LYS A 224 7.24 3.71 -4.56
C LYS A 224 8.75 3.92 -4.64
N LYS A 225 9.49 2.85 -4.96
CA LYS A 225 10.90 2.93 -5.41
C LYS A 225 10.99 2.30 -6.79
N ASN A 226 11.40 3.09 -7.79
CA ASN A 226 11.29 2.73 -9.21
C ASN A 226 9.84 2.38 -9.56
N ASP A 227 9.58 1.16 -10.07
CA ASP A 227 8.25 0.67 -10.43
C ASP A 227 7.66 -0.34 -9.43
N VAL A 228 8.19 -0.38 -8.20
CA VAL A 228 7.73 -1.29 -7.15
C VAL A 228 7.28 -0.50 -5.92
N TRP A 229 6.11 -0.87 -5.40
CA TRP A 229 5.57 -0.36 -4.14
C TRP A 229 6.08 -1.22 -2.98
N TYR A 230 6.74 -0.59 -2.02
CA TYR A 230 7.29 -1.26 -0.84
C TYR A 230 6.61 -0.78 0.42
N LEU A 231 6.41 -1.69 1.36
CA LEU A 231 5.93 -1.40 2.69
C LEU A 231 7.00 -0.63 3.47
N VAL A 232 6.60 0.53 4.00
CA VAL A 232 7.46 1.42 4.82
C VAL A 232 6.89 1.65 6.22
N GLY A 233 5.61 1.34 6.45
CA GLY A 233 4.98 1.50 7.77
C GLY A 233 3.84 0.53 8.00
N ILE A 234 3.76 0.02 9.23
CA ILE A 234 2.62 -0.73 9.79
C ILE A 234 2.18 0.06 11.04
N ILE A 235 0.96 0.57 10.99
CA ILE A 235 0.44 1.51 11.99
C ILE A 235 -0.86 0.93 12.52
N HIS A 236 -0.88 0.59 13.80
CA HIS A 236 -2.12 0.24 14.49
C HIS A 236 -2.89 1.50 14.85
N ASP A 237 -4.20 1.40 14.94
CA ASP A 237 -5.00 2.42 15.58
C ASP A 237 -6.21 1.76 16.24
N GLN A 238 -6.62 2.31 17.37
CA GLN A 238 -7.71 1.72 18.13
C GLN A 238 -8.35 2.76 19.04
N TRP A 239 -9.56 2.45 19.48
CA TRP A 239 -10.15 3.19 20.58
C TRP A 239 -9.26 3.10 21.83
N THR A 240 -9.00 4.25 22.45
CA THR A 240 -8.25 4.42 23.69
C THR A 240 -9.02 5.35 24.65
N ILE A 241 -8.67 5.30 25.94
CA ILE A 241 -9.38 5.95 27.06
C ILE A 241 -8.79 7.30 27.45
#